data_AF-A0A4Q1V5M5-F1
#
_entry.id   AF-A0A4Q1V5M5-F1
#
_cell.length_a   1.000
_cell.length_b   1.000
_cell.length_c   1.000
_cell.angle_alpha   90.00
_cell.angle_beta   90.00
_cell.angle_gamma   90.00
#
_symmetry.space_group_name_H-M   'P 1'
#
loop_
_entity.id
_entity.type
_entity.pdbx_description
1 polymer ?
#
loop_
_entity_poly.entity_id
_entity_poly.type
_entity_poly.pdbx_seq_one_letter_code
_entity_poly.pdbx_strand_id
1 'polypeptide(L)'
;MSGELLIAPEWLGKSGLWLIDAKGKRKPVDADDVGLSDDLADRLESWMDVFDAIYDEADEAASDFASEAERLAWEAEGAALAGTIAAELGSSWQITHDFAVWRKKVTA
;
A
#
# COMPACT_ATOMS: atom_id res chain seq x y z
N MET A 1 14.48 -13.67 6.06
CA MET A 1 13.27 -13.27 6.81
C MET A 1 12.08 -13.78 6.01
N SER A 2 10.99 -14.23 6.63
CA SER A 2 9.79 -14.74 5.94
C SER A 2 8.56 -14.18 6.64
N GLY A 3 7.54 -13.80 5.88
CA GLY A 3 6.36 -13.15 6.44
C GLY A 3 5.29 -12.88 5.40
N GLU A 4 4.19 -12.31 5.87
CA GLU A 4 3.14 -11.81 5.01
C GLU A 4 3.18 -10.29 5.02
N LEU A 5 3.24 -9.72 3.82
CA LEU A 5 3.23 -8.28 3.59
C LEU A 5 1.96 -7.92 2.83
N LEU A 6 1.29 -6.88 3.29
CA LEU A 6 0.13 -6.29 2.66
C LEU A 6 0.49 -4.89 2.18
N ILE A 7 0.15 -4.61 0.92
CA ILE A 7 0.20 -3.26 0.36
C ILE A 7 -1.20 -2.68 0.40
N ALA A 8 -1.39 -1.63 1.20
CA ALA A 8 -2.69 -1.00 1.35
C ALA A 8 -2.54 0.49 1.68
N PRO A 9 -3.29 1.38 1.00
CA PRO A 9 -3.37 2.80 1.32
C PRO A 9 -4.20 2.98 2.60
N GLU A 10 -3.59 2.80 3.75
CA GLU A 10 -4.25 2.99 5.04
C GLU A 10 -3.37 3.94 5.87
N TRP A 11 -3.97 5.02 6.38
CA TRP A 11 -3.31 6.06 7.20
C TRP A 11 -2.18 6.86 6.52
N LEU A 12 -2.21 8.18 6.76
CA LEU A 12 -1.23 9.16 6.26
C LEU A 12 0.19 8.91 6.81
N GLY A 13 1.20 9.04 5.96
CA GLY A 13 2.62 9.09 6.36
C GLY A 13 3.30 7.74 6.60
N LYS A 14 2.76 6.65 6.04
CA LYS A 14 3.44 5.34 5.98
C LYS A 14 3.55 4.88 4.53
N SER A 15 4.59 4.09 4.25
CA SER A 15 4.97 3.53 2.93
C SER A 15 3.88 2.67 2.23
N GLY A 16 2.66 2.61 2.77
CA GLY A 16 1.60 1.70 2.32
C GLY A 16 1.86 0.23 2.66
N LEU A 17 2.94 -0.09 3.40
CA LEU A 17 3.33 -1.45 3.72
C LEU A 17 2.91 -1.87 5.14
N TRP A 18 2.41 -3.10 5.23
CA TRP A 18 1.92 -3.69 6.46
C TRP A 18 2.43 -5.12 6.61
N LEU A 19 3.19 -5.38 7.67
CA LEU A 19 3.50 -6.75 8.07
C LEU A 19 2.29 -7.36 8.77
N ILE A 20 1.88 -8.56 8.36
CA ILE A 20 0.81 -9.32 9.01
C ILE A 20 1.44 -10.31 9.99
N ASP A 21 1.11 -10.18 11.27
CA ASP A 21 1.57 -11.13 12.29
C ASP A 21 0.80 -12.45 12.24
N ALA A 22 1.25 -13.45 12.99
CA ALA A 22 0.60 -14.77 13.05
C ALA A 22 -0.85 -14.75 13.58
N LYS A 23 -1.31 -13.63 14.15
CA LYS A 23 -2.69 -13.41 14.61
C LYS A 23 -3.51 -12.61 13.61
N GLY A 24 -2.96 -12.28 12.44
CA GLY A 24 -3.60 -11.48 11.41
C GLY A 24 -3.58 -9.97 11.69
N LYS A 25 -2.79 -9.50 12.66
CA LYS A 25 -2.70 -8.08 12.99
C LYS A 25 -1.74 -7.39 12.04
N ARG A 26 -2.19 -6.26 11.47
CA ARG A 26 -1.37 -5.36 10.66
C ARG A 26 -0.43 -4.53 11.52
N LYS A 27 0.85 -4.52 11.18
CA LYS A 27 1.86 -3.63 11.76
C LYS A 27 2.47 -2.80 10.62
N PRO A 28 2.45 -1.46 10.71
CA PRO A 28 3.09 -0.63 9.70
C PRO A 28 4.59 -0.88 9.72
N VAL A 29 5.20 -0.89 8.54
CA VAL A 29 6.62 -1.19 8.35
C VAL A 29 7.16 -0.34 7.20
N ASP A 30 8.40 0.11 7.30
CA ASP A 30 9.02 0.87 6.22
C ASP A 30 9.71 -0.09 5.23
N ALA A 31 10.06 0.38 4.03
CA ALA A 31 10.67 -0.48 3.00
C ALA A 31 12.00 -1.09 3.48
N ASP A 32 12.83 -0.28 4.15
CA ASP A 32 14.11 -0.68 4.72
C ASP A 32 13.98 -1.78 5.80
N ASP A 33 12.92 -1.72 6.62
CA ASP A 33 12.69 -2.67 7.70
C ASP A 33 12.46 -4.11 7.18
N VAL A 34 11.93 -4.24 5.96
CA VAL A 34 11.73 -5.54 5.28
C VAL A 34 12.85 -5.86 4.28
N GLY A 35 13.83 -4.97 4.14
CA GLY A 35 15.01 -5.15 3.29
C GLY A 35 14.73 -4.94 1.81
N LEU A 36 13.77 -4.06 1.47
CA LEU A 36 13.60 -3.58 0.10
C LEU A 36 14.68 -2.55 -0.25
N SER A 37 14.96 -2.42 -1.53
CA SER A 37 15.86 -1.44 -2.11
C SER A 37 15.32 -0.02 -2.03
N ASP A 38 16.24 0.95 -1.96
CA ASP A 38 15.92 2.39 -1.98
C ASP A 38 15.05 2.75 -3.21
N ASP A 39 15.35 2.18 -4.39
CA ASP A 39 14.55 2.39 -5.60
C ASP A 39 13.08 1.96 -5.44
N LEU A 40 12.82 0.88 -4.70
CA LEU A 40 11.46 0.44 -4.38
C LEU A 40 10.81 1.27 -3.29
N ALA A 41 11.60 1.73 -2.31
CA ALA A 41 11.14 2.65 -1.28
C ALA A 41 10.63 3.95 -1.91
N ASP A 42 11.42 4.57 -2.79
CA ASP A 42 11.07 5.80 -3.51
C ASP A 42 9.82 5.64 -4.38
N ARG A 43 9.67 4.47 -5.01
CA ARG A 43 8.51 4.16 -5.85
C ARG A 43 7.23 3.95 -5.01
N LEU A 44 7.35 3.32 -3.85
CA LEU A 44 6.26 3.20 -2.88
C LEU A 44 5.84 4.55 -2.32
N GLU A 45 6.80 5.41 -1.98
CA GLU A 45 6.56 6.79 -1.53
C GLU A 45 5.80 7.57 -2.61
N SER A 46 6.28 7.53 -3.85
CA SER A 46 5.60 8.19 -4.99
C SER A 46 4.17 7.67 -5.21
N TRP A 47 3.93 6.36 -5.00
CA TRP A 47 2.60 5.77 -5.12
C TRP A 47 1.67 6.21 -3.97
N MET A 48 2.21 6.36 -2.76
CA MET A 48 1.48 6.89 -1.61
C MET A 48 1.21 8.40 -1.74
N ASP A 49 2.14 9.18 -2.28
CA ASP A 49 1.95 10.63 -2.52
C ASP A 49 0.73 10.90 -3.40
N VAL A 50 0.48 10.05 -4.41
CA VAL A 50 -0.72 10.15 -5.26
C VAL A 50 -1.99 9.91 -4.46
N PHE A 51 -1.97 8.97 -3.51
CA PHE A 51 -3.10 8.70 -2.63
C PHE A 51 -3.30 9.84 -1.61
N ASP A 52 -2.22 10.30 -0.98
CA ASP A 52 -2.25 11.37 0.01
C ASP A 52 -2.75 12.70 -0.60
N ALA A 53 -2.51 12.93 -1.89
CA ALA A 53 -3.02 14.09 -2.61
C ALA A 53 -4.55 14.11 -2.78
N ILE A 54 -5.22 12.95 -2.72
CA ILE A 54 -6.68 12.83 -2.88
C ILE A 54 -7.41 12.56 -1.56
N TYR A 55 -6.68 12.15 -0.53
CA TYR A 55 -7.26 11.74 0.75
C TYR A 55 -7.51 12.95 1.64
N ASP A 56 -8.76 13.13 2.05
CA ASP A 56 -9.20 14.13 3.03
C ASP A 56 -9.47 13.42 4.36
N GLU A 57 -8.59 13.62 5.35
CA GLU A 57 -8.73 13.05 6.69
C GLU A 57 -9.98 13.58 7.42
N ALA A 58 -10.43 14.80 7.11
CA ALA A 58 -11.62 15.38 7.71
C ALA A 58 -12.92 14.87 7.04
N ASP A 59 -12.83 14.43 5.79
CA ASP A 59 -13.94 13.87 5.01
C ASP A 59 -13.49 12.70 4.13
N GLU A 60 -13.23 11.55 4.76
CA GLU A 60 -12.81 10.33 4.07
C GLU A 60 -13.83 9.89 2.99
N ALA A 61 -15.10 10.26 3.15
CA ALA A 61 -16.17 9.94 2.22
C ALA A 61 -16.12 10.80 0.94
N ALA A 62 -15.57 12.00 1.02
CA ALA A 62 -15.37 12.89 -0.11
C ALA A 62 -14.05 12.64 -0.85
N SER A 63 -13.15 11.83 -0.27
CA SER A 63 -11.89 11.44 -0.90
C SER A 63 -12.15 10.62 -2.17
N ASP A 64 -11.71 11.10 -3.33
CA ASP A 64 -11.81 10.35 -4.59
C ASP A 64 -10.74 10.80 -5.60
N PHE A 65 -10.42 9.91 -6.52
CA PHE A 65 -9.60 10.25 -7.69
C PHE A 65 -10.40 11.17 -8.60
N ALA A 66 -9.72 12.04 -9.37
CA ALA A 66 -10.42 12.95 -10.27
C ALA A 66 -11.13 12.20 -11.42
N SER A 67 -10.71 10.97 -11.70
CA SER A 67 -11.39 10.08 -12.65
C SER A 67 -11.19 8.60 -12.33
N GLU A 68 -12.06 7.76 -12.89
CA GLU A 68 -11.88 6.31 -12.86
C GLU A 68 -10.57 5.86 -13.53
N ALA A 69 -10.13 6.56 -14.58
CA ALA A 69 -8.88 6.26 -15.26
C ALA A 69 -7.66 6.49 -14.37
N GLU A 70 -7.64 7.56 -13.58
CA GLU A 70 -6.58 7.83 -12.60
C GLU A 70 -6.55 6.77 -11.50
N ARG A 71 -7.73 6.41 -10.96
CA ARG A 71 -7.85 5.32 -9.98
C ARG A 71 -7.28 4.01 -10.52
N LEU A 72 -7.68 3.62 -11.73
CA LEU A 72 -7.22 2.38 -12.36
C LEU A 72 -5.70 2.40 -12.64
N ALA A 73 -5.14 3.55 -13.03
CA ALA A 73 -3.70 3.69 -13.22
C ALA A 73 -2.95 3.53 -11.90
N TRP A 74 -3.44 4.15 -10.83
CA TRP A 74 -2.86 4.04 -9.49
C TRP A 74 -2.98 2.61 -8.91
N GLU A 75 -4.11 1.93 -9.11
CA GLU A 75 -4.28 0.51 -8.73
C GLU A 75 -3.36 -0.43 -9.53
N ALA A 76 -3.19 -0.18 -10.83
CA ALA A 76 -2.29 -0.94 -11.68
C ALA A 76 -0.82 -0.78 -11.24
N GLU A 77 -0.43 0.43 -10.83
CA GLU A 77 0.89 0.71 -10.29
C GLU A 77 1.13 -0.01 -8.96
N GLY A 78 0.15 0.03 -8.04
CA GLY A 78 0.21 -0.73 -6.79
C GLY A 78 0.35 -2.25 -7.03
N ALA A 79 -0.37 -2.79 -8.02
CA ALA A 79 -0.25 -4.21 -8.38
C ALA A 79 1.12 -4.54 -8.98
N ALA A 80 1.69 -3.64 -9.80
CA ALA A 80 3.04 -3.79 -10.33
C ALA A 80 4.10 -3.76 -9.21
N LEU A 81 3.96 -2.84 -8.24
CA LEU A 81 4.78 -2.78 -7.03
C LEU A 81 4.73 -4.09 -6.25
N ALA A 82 3.54 -4.66 -6.03
CA ALA A 82 3.40 -5.96 -5.37
C ALA A 82 4.20 -7.07 -6.08
N GLY A 83 4.17 -7.09 -7.42
CA GLY A 83 4.95 -8.02 -8.23
C GLY A 83 6.45 -7.82 -8.07
N THR A 84 6.94 -6.58 -8.08
CA THR A 84 8.36 -6.28 -7.91
C THR A 84 8.85 -6.63 -6.50
N ILE A 85 8.08 -6.27 -5.47
CA ILE A 85 8.37 -6.62 -4.07
C ILE A 85 8.43 -8.15 -3.89
N ALA A 86 7.51 -8.90 -4.49
CA ALA A 86 7.53 -10.36 -4.43
C ALA A 86 8.78 -10.95 -5.11
N ALA A 87 9.23 -10.36 -6.21
CA ALA A 87 10.45 -10.78 -6.90
C ALA A 87 11.71 -10.49 -6.06
N GLU A 88 11.74 -9.36 -5.35
CA GLU A 88 12.89 -8.94 -4.56
C GLU A 88 13.01 -9.70 -3.23
N LEU A 89 11.91 -9.82 -2.48
CA LEU A 89 11.89 -10.55 -1.20
C LEU A 89 11.89 -12.08 -1.37
N GLY A 90 11.50 -12.55 -2.56
CA GLY A 90 11.49 -13.95 -2.94
C GLY A 90 10.32 -14.75 -2.36
N SER A 91 10.25 -16.03 -2.73
CA SER A 91 9.11 -16.93 -2.48
C SER A 91 8.82 -17.26 -1.01
N SER A 92 9.70 -16.85 -0.09
CA SER A 92 9.47 -17.00 1.35
C SER A 92 8.52 -15.94 1.93
N TRP A 93 8.13 -14.96 1.12
CA TRP A 93 7.18 -13.93 1.46
C TRP A 93 5.86 -14.10 0.72
N GLN A 94 4.75 -13.87 1.43
CA GLN A 94 3.43 -13.76 0.85
C GLN A 94 3.10 -12.28 0.69
N ILE A 95 2.98 -11.79 -0.55
CA ILE A 95 2.63 -10.41 -0.84
C ILE A 95 1.17 -10.33 -1.27
N THR A 96 0.38 -9.52 -0.56
CA THR A 96 -1.03 -9.25 -0.84
C THR A 96 -1.28 -7.76 -0.97
N HIS A 97 -2.43 -7.37 -1.50
CA HIS A 97 -2.81 -5.96 -1.61
C HIS A 97 -4.31 -5.75 -1.40
N ASP A 98 -4.70 -4.62 -0.80
CA ASP A 98 -6.10 -4.18 -0.67
C ASP A 98 -6.19 -2.66 -0.90
N PHE A 99 -6.25 -2.27 -2.18
CA PHE A 99 -6.29 -0.86 -2.60
C PHE A 99 -7.63 -0.15 -2.35
N ALA A 100 -8.67 -0.91 -1.96
CA ALA A 100 -10.00 -0.39 -1.68
C ALA A 100 -10.31 -0.33 -0.17
N VAL A 101 -9.33 -0.61 0.69
CA VAL A 101 -9.54 -0.68 2.15
C VAL A 101 -10.07 0.63 2.73
N TRP A 102 -9.61 1.77 2.23
CA TRP A 102 -9.98 3.11 2.68
C TRP A 102 -11.47 3.41 2.44
N ARG A 103 -12.06 2.91 1.33
CA ARG A 103 -13.49 3.09 1.03
C ARG A 103 -14.41 2.27 1.92
N LYS A 104 -13.95 1.10 2.41
CA LYS A 104 -14.76 0.22 3.28
C LYS A 104 -15.04 0.87 4.64
N LYS A 105 -14.21 1.81 5.09
CA LYS A 105 -14.42 2.55 6.34
C LYS A 105 -15.56 3.57 6.24
N VAL A 106 -15.81 4.10 5.04
CA VAL A 106 -16.88 5.08 4.77
C VAL A 106 -18.29 4.47 4.84
N THR A 107 -18.41 3.14 4.67
CA THR A 107 -19.71 2.45 4.58
C THR A 107 -20.20 1.82 5.89
N ALA A 108 -19.57 2.12 7.04
CA ALA A 108 -19.90 1.55 8.35
C ALA A 108 -20.71 2.48 9.24
#